data_AF-A0A4S8L9V8-F1
#
_entry.id   AF-A0A4S8L9V8-F1
#
_cell.length_a   1.000
_cell.length_b   1.000
_cell.length_c   1.000
_cell.angle_alpha   90.00
_cell.angle_beta   90.00
_cell.angle_gamma   90.00
#
_symmetry.space_group_name_H-M   'P 1'
#
loop_
_entity.id
_entity.type
_entity.pdbx_description
1 polymer ?
#
loop_
_entity_poly.entity_id
_entity_poly.type
_entity_poly.pdbx_seq_one_letter_code
_entity_poly.pdbx_strand_id
1 'polypeptide(L)'
;MFRLSALLAEATSNQTYLNAASNAADFIHNHLIDSNNTIRDGLTFGPNDSCSQTSLILLYNSVMAIHGLAVLASLTKNTTQEQW
;
A
#
# COMPACT_ATOMS: atom_id res chain seq x y z
N MET A 1 -1.90 -1.75 7.82
CA MET A 1 -1.48 -3.18 7.83
C MET A 1 -0.31 -3.47 6.90
N PHE A 2 -0.25 -2.89 5.69
CA PHE A 2 0.83 -3.09 4.71
C PHE A 2 2.27 -3.13 5.29
N ARG A 3 2.74 -2.02 5.87
CA ARG A 3 4.11 -1.92 6.43
C ARG A 3 4.42 -3.03 7.45
N LEU A 4 3.46 -3.35 8.32
CA LEU A 4 3.62 -4.40 9.32
C LEU A 4 3.83 -5.76 8.65
N SER A 5 3.00 -6.10 7.66
CA SER A 5 3.15 -7.34 6.89
C SER A 5 4.50 -7.42 6.17
N ALA A 6 4.98 -6.32 5.58
CA ALA A 6 6.29 -6.29 4.92
C ALA A 6 7.44 -6.56 5.92
N LEU A 7 7.41 -5.90 7.08
CA LEU A 7 8.41 -6.11 8.14
C LEU A 7 8.34 -7.53 8.74
N LEU A 8 7.15 -8.09 8.89
CA LEU A 8 6.99 -9.48 9.33
C LEU A 8 7.52 -10.46 8.28
N ALA A 9 7.30 -10.20 6.99
CA ALA A 9 7.87 -11.00 5.91
C ALA A 9 9.41 -10.98 5.96
N GLU A 10 10.01 -9.81 6.13
CA GLU A 10 11.46 -9.63 6.27
C GLU A 10 11.99 -10.39 7.49
N ALA A 11 11.38 -10.19 8.66
CA ALA A 11 11.87 -10.76 9.91
C ALA A 11 11.69 -12.28 10.00
N THR A 12 10.71 -12.85 9.29
CA THR A 12 10.33 -14.27 9.46
C THR A 12 10.52 -15.12 8.22
N SER A 13 10.80 -14.51 7.06
CA SER A 13 10.79 -15.20 5.76
C SER A 13 9.49 -15.98 5.48
N ASN A 14 8.38 -15.60 6.11
CA ASN A 14 7.10 -16.31 5.99
C ASN A 14 6.29 -15.79 4.81
N GLN A 15 5.97 -16.68 3.87
CA GLN A 15 5.22 -16.38 2.66
C GLN A 15 3.84 -15.76 2.92
N THR A 16 3.20 -16.08 4.05
CA THR A 16 1.89 -15.52 4.42
C THR A 16 1.97 -14.01 4.58
N TYR A 17 3.02 -13.51 5.25
CA TYR A 17 3.22 -12.09 5.43
C TYR A 17 3.67 -11.41 4.14
N LEU A 18 4.47 -12.10 3.32
CA LEU A 18 4.88 -11.59 2.01
C LEU A 18 3.65 -11.40 1.09
N ASN A 19 2.76 -12.40 1.01
CA ASN A 19 1.53 -12.31 0.25
C ASN A 19 0.61 -11.19 0.78
N ALA A 20 0.48 -11.07 2.09
CA ALA A 20 -0.33 -10.00 2.70
C ALA A 20 0.24 -8.61 2.39
N ALA A 21 1.56 -8.45 2.39
CA ALA A 21 2.22 -7.21 2.03
C ALA A 21 1.99 -6.86 0.55
N SER A 22 2.18 -7.82 -0.36
CA SER A 22 1.93 -7.62 -1.80
C SER A 22 0.48 -7.22 -2.08
N ASN A 23 -0.49 -7.96 -1.55
CA ASN A 23 -1.92 -7.64 -1.75
C ASN A 23 -2.27 -6.24 -1.22
N ALA A 24 -1.67 -5.84 -0.09
CA ALA A 24 -1.90 -4.52 0.46
C ALA A 24 -1.23 -3.40 -0.37
N ALA A 25 -0.04 -3.65 -0.92
CA ALA A 25 0.63 -2.73 -1.84
C ALA A 25 -0.19 -2.53 -3.11
N ASP A 26 -0.68 -3.61 -3.71
CA ASP A 26 -1.53 -3.60 -4.90
C ASP A 26 -2.82 -2.80 -4.64
N PHE A 27 -3.45 -3.00 -3.47
CA PHE A 27 -4.64 -2.25 -3.11
C PHE A 27 -4.36 -0.74 -2.99
N ILE A 28 -3.26 -0.35 -2.33
CA ILE A 28 -2.86 1.06 -2.21
C ILE A 28 -2.64 1.65 -3.61
N HIS A 29 -1.84 0.97 -4.45
CA HIS A 29 -1.51 1.46 -5.79
C HIS A 29 -2.74 1.60 -6.68
N ASN A 30 -3.61 0.58 -6.70
CA ASN A 30 -4.75 0.54 -7.61
C ASN A 30 -5.96 1.36 -7.16
N HIS A 31 -6.10 1.62 -5.85
CA HIS A 31 -7.33 2.24 -5.32
C HIS A 31 -7.11 3.49 -4.50
N LEU A 32 -5.93 3.71 -3.91
CA LEU A 32 -5.68 4.86 -3.03
C LEU A 32 -4.73 5.89 -3.64
N ILE A 33 -3.97 5.55 -4.68
CA ILE A 33 -3.20 6.53 -5.44
C ILE A 33 -4.12 7.22 -6.45
N ASP A 34 -4.10 8.55 -6.46
CA ASP A 34 -4.84 9.35 -7.44
C ASP A 34 -4.01 9.66 -8.69
N SER A 35 -4.60 10.38 -9.64
CA SER A 35 -3.91 10.78 -10.88
C SER A 35 -2.70 11.70 -10.69
N ASN A 36 -2.48 12.24 -9.49
CA ASN A 36 -1.34 13.09 -9.13
C ASN A 36 -0.29 12.31 -8.33
N ASN A 37 -0.36 10.97 -8.31
CA ASN A 37 0.51 10.10 -7.51
C ASN A 37 0.43 10.40 -5.99
N THR A 38 -0.72 10.88 -5.52
CA THR A 38 -0.95 11.16 -4.11
C THR A 38 -1.77 10.05 -3.47
N ILE A 39 -1.31 9.54 -2.33
CA ILE A 39 -2.05 8.54 -1.56
C ILE A 39 -3.16 9.23 -0.75
N ARG A 40 -4.41 8.87 -1.08
CA ARG A 40 -5.64 9.29 -0.42
C ARG A 40 -5.84 8.54 0.90
N ASP A 41 -6.59 9.15 1.81
CA ASP A 41 -6.78 8.58 3.16
C ASP A 41 -7.57 7.27 3.17
N GLY A 42 -8.49 7.11 2.23
CA GLY A 42 -9.26 5.87 2.12
C GLY A 42 -10.30 5.94 1.02
N LEU A 43 -11.24 5.00 1.10
CA LEU A 43 -12.43 4.96 0.27
C LEU A 43 -13.65 5.26 1.14
N THR A 44 -14.60 6.01 0.61
CA THR A 44 -15.89 6.26 1.25
C THR A 44 -16.89 5.16 0.92
N PHE A 45 -17.84 4.91 1.81
CA PHE A 45 -18.89 3.92 1.61
C PHE A 45 -20.24 4.47 2.08
N GLY A 46 -21.29 4.27 1.28
CA GLY A 46 -22.64 4.72 1.60
C GLY A 46 -23.63 4.46 0.47
N PRO A 47 -24.94 4.73 0.69
CA PRO A 47 -26.00 4.37 -0.26
C PRO A 47 -25.84 4.94 -1.67
N ASN A 48 -25.13 6.06 -1.79
CA ASN A 48 -24.87 6.76 -3.06
C ASN A 48 -23.37 6.89 -3.37
N ASP A 49 -22.53 6.07 -2.73
CA ASP A 49 -21.08 6.12 -2.89
C ASP A 49 -20.53 4.82 -3.46
N SER A 50 -19.78 4.91 -4.54
CA SER A 50 -19.23 3.77 -5.27
C SER A 50 -17.77 3.49 -4.90
N CYS A 51 -17.44 3.52 -3.60
CA CYS A 51 -16.06 3.40 -3.11
C CYS A 51 -15.15 4.50 -3.66
N SER A 52 -15.62 5.74 -3.61
CA SER A 52 -14.84 6.89 -4.09
C SER A 52 -13.67 7.17 -3.16
N GLN A 53 -12.57 7.68 -3.71
CA GLN A 53 -11.45 8.13 -2.88
C GLN A 53 -11.87 9.33 -2.01
N THR A 54 -11.42 9.34 -0.75
CA THR A 54 -11.58 10.51 0.11
C THR A 54 -10.74 11.68 -0.42
N SER A 55 -11.21 12.91 -0.24
CA SER A 55 -10.44 14.11 -0.58
C SER A 55 -9.29 14.40 0.40
N LEU A 56 -9.29 13.74 1.56
CA LEU A 56 -8.33 13.94 2.63
C LEU A 56 -6.96 13.36 2.25
N ILE A 57 -5.91 14.17 2.44
CA ILE A 57 -4.52 13.79 2.22
C ILE A 57 -3.79 13.96 3.54
N LEU A 58 -3.24 12.87 4.06
CA LEU A 58 -2.46 12.87 5.30
C LEU A 58 -1.06 12.34 4.99
N LEU A 59 -0.04 13.13 5.35
CA LEU A 59 1.37 12.83 5.06
C LEU A 59 1.77 11.42 5.54
N TYR A 60 1.23 10.98 6.68
CA TYR A 60 1.58 9.67 7.24
C TYR A 60 1.17 8.50 6.33
N ASN A 61 0.11 8.63 5.51
CA ASN A 61 -0.29 7.59 4.57
C ASN A 61 0.81 7.32 3.55
N SER A 62 1.38 8.40 3.00
CA SER A 62 2.49 8.31 2.04
C SER A 62 3.76 7.77 2.70
N VAL A 63 4.13 8.27 3.89
CA VAL A 63 5.34 7.81 4.60
C VAL A 63 5.24 6.32 4.96
N MET A 64 4.09 5.85 5.42
CA MET A 64 3.90 4.45 5.77
C MET A 64 3.89 3.53 4.55
N ALA A 65 3.32 3.98 3.43
CA ALA A 65 3.34 3.23 2.17
C ALA A 65 4.76 3.13 1.61
N ILE A 66 5.50 4.25 1.50
CA ILE A 66 6.88 4.26 1.00
C ILE A 66 7.77 3.34 1.83
N HIS A 67 7.66 3.38 3.16
CA HIS A 67 8.42 2.48 4.04
C HIS A 67 8.08 1.01 3.77
N GLY A 68 6.79 0.66 3.73
CA GLY A 68 6.37 -0.71 3.44
C GLY A 68 6.84 -1.19 2.07
N LEU A 69 6.79 -0.32 1.07
CA LEU A 69 7.18 -0.61 -0.31
C LEU A 69 8.69 -0.82 -0.44
N ALA A 70 9.50 0.00 0.22
CA ALA A 70 10.95 -0.18 0.24
C ALA A 70 11.36 -1.55 0.80
N VAL A 71 10.70 -2.00 1.87
CA VAL A 71 10.93 -3.34 2.44
C VAL A 71 10.43 -4.43 1.48
N LEU A 72 9.22 -4.29 0.94
CA LEU A 72 8.66 -5.29 0.02
C LEU A 72 9.50 -5.45 -1.26
N ALA A 73 9.94 -4.33 -1.85
CA ALA A 73 10.81 -4.33 -3.02
C ALA A 73 12.17 -4.98 -2.73
N SER A 74 12.73 -4.74 -1.54
CA SER A 74 14.01 -5.36 -1.14
C SER A 74 13.92 -6.89 -1.08
N LEU A 75 12.77 -7.43 -0.67
CA LEU A 75 12.49 -8.87 -0.57
C LEU A 75 12.16 -9.52 -1.90
N THR A 76 11.36 -8.85 -2.73
CA THR A 76 10.81 -9.43 -3.97
C THR A 76 11.68 -9.18 -5.20
N LYS A 77 12.50 -8.14 -5.19
CA LYS A 77 13.22 -7.63 -6.38
C LYS A 77 12.27 -7.35 -7.55
N ASN A 78 11.04 -6.96 -7.25
CA ASN A 78 10.01 -6.67 -8.26
C ASN A 78 10.19 -5.25 -8.80
N THR A 79 10.74 -5.14 -10.01
CA THR A 79 11.01 -3.88 -10.70
C THR A 79 9.77 -3.02 -10.97
N THR A 80 8.59 -3.63 -11.03
CA THR A 80 7.33 -2.86 -11.18
C THR A 80 7.01 -2.11 -9.90
N GLN A 81 7.14 -2.76 -8.75
CA GLN A 81 6.88 -2.16 -7.43
C GLN A 81 7.93 -1.11 -7.05
N GLU A 82 9.16 -1.22 -7.58
CA GLU A 82 10.21 -0.21 -7.41
C GLU A 82 9.89 1.14 -8.09
N GLN A 83 8.91 1.17 -9.01
CA GLN A 83 8.52 2.35 -9.77
C GLN A 83 7.23 3.01 -9.26
N TRP A 84 6.58 2.43 -8.25
CA TRP A 84 5.38 2.99 -7.60
C TRP A 84 5.74 4.08 -6.60
#